data_AF-A0A7S2TIH7-F1
#
_entry.id   AF-A0A7S2TIH7-F1
#
_cell.length_a   1.000
_cell.length_b   1.000
_cell.length_c   1.000
_cell.angle_alpha   90.00
_cell.angle_beta   90.00
_cell.angle_gamma   90.00
#
_symmetry.space_group_name_H-M   'P 1'
#
loop_
_entity.id
_entity.type
_entity.pdbx_description
1 polymer ?
#
loop_
_entity_poly.entity_id
_entity_poly.type
_entity_poly.pdbx_seq_one_letter_code
_entity_poly.pdbx_strand_id
1 'polypeptide(L)'
;PKKTLKYYGGNYDTFVQVKAENEVNQMKQYEKQQADIKKIKQFIASAGTYANLVKQAKSKQKILDKMKADGLIEKPEEPPTFKFNFPECERLPSPVLALNDVGFAYSGEMKDALYKKVNCGVDMDSCVALVGPNGAGKSTLL
;
A
#
# COMPACT_ATOMS: atom_id res chain seq x y z
N PRO A 1 -6.98 -17.57 0.81
CA PRO A 1 -6.11 -16.98 -0.23
C PRO A 1 -5.02 -17.95 -0.69
N LYS A 2 -5.05 -18.39 -1.95
CA LYS A 2 -3.94 -19.17 -2.54
C LYS A 2 -2.71 -18.26 -2.64
N LYS A 3 -1.79 -18.38 -1.69
CA LYS A 3 -0.50 -17.68 -1.70
C LYS A 3 0.40 -18.32 -2.77
N THR A 4 0.21 -17.92 -4.02
CA THR A 4 1.07 -18.33 -5.14
C THR A 4 2.20 -17.33 -5.29
N LEU A 5 3.44 -17.82 -5.37
CA LEU A 5 4.61 -16.99 -5.63
C LEU A 5 4.72 -16.76 -7.14
N LYS A 6 4.82 -15.49 -7.54
CA LYS A 6 5.09 -15.08 -8.92
C LYS A 6 6.52 -14.56 -9.01
N TYR A 7 7.30 -15.15 -9.91
CA TYR A 7 8.65 -14.69 -10.21
C TYR A 7 8.62 -13.63 -11.31
N TYR A 8 9.41 -12.58 -11.13
CA TYR A 8 9.59 -11.52 -12.11
C TYR A 8 11.08 -11.47 -12.46
N GLY A 9 11.40 -11.35 -13.75
CA GLY A 9 12.76 -11.16 -14.22
C GLY A 9 13.17 -9.68 -14.15
N GLY A 10 14.48 -9.42 -14.09
CA GLY A 10 15.04 -8.06 -14.09
C GLY A 10 15.25 -7.48 -12.69
N ASN A 11 15.33 -6.15 -12.62
CA ASN A 11 15.52 -5.41 -11.37
C ASN A 11 14.17 -4.96 -10.76
N TYR A 12 14.23 -4.24 -9.64
CA TYR A 12 13.03 -3.78 -8.94
C TYR A 12 12.18 -2.82 -9.78
N ASP A 13 12.80 -1.92 -10.55
CA ASP A 13 12.07 -0.95 -11.38
C ASP A 13 11.26 -1.65 -12.47
N THR A 14 11.87 -2.64 -13.13
CA THR A 14 11.19 -3.50 -14.10
C THR A 14 10.03 -4.26 -13.44
N PHE A 15 10.24 -4.80 -12.24
CA PHE A 15 9.18 -5.48 -11.48
C PHE A 15 7.96 -4.56 -11.25
N VAL A 16 8.19 -3.32 -10.81
CA VAL A 16 7.09 -2.36 -10.52
C VAL A 16 6.27 -2.09 -11.78
N GLN A 17 6.93 -1.85 -12.92
CA GLN A 17 6.27 -1.60 -14.20
C GLN A 17 5.47 -2.82 -14.66
N VAL A 18 6.11 -3.99 -14.72
CA VAL A 18 5.49 -5.23 -15.19
C VAL A 18 4.32 -5.65 -14.28
N LYS A 19 4.44 -5.44 -12.96
CA LYS A 19 3.35 -5.72 -12.03
C LYS A 19 2.14 -4.83 -12.32
N ALA A 20 2.35 -3.52 -12.48
CA ALA A 20 1.27 -2.58 -12.78
C ALA A 20 0.56 -2.91 -14.11
N GLU A 21 1.33 -3.23 -15.16
CA GLU A 21 0.77 -3.65 -16.45
C GLU A 21 -0.07 -4.93 -16.34
N ASN A 22 0.42 -5.91 -15.59
CA ASN A 22 -0.31 -7.16 -15.35
C ASN A 22 -1.60 -6.94 -14.56
N GLU A 23 -1.58 -6.06 -13.54
CA GLU A 23 -2.77 -5.71 -12.76
C GLU A 23 -3.83 -5.01 -13.62
N VAL A 24 -3.42 -4.07 -14.49
CA VAL A 24 -4.31 -3.40 -15.45
C VAL A 24 -4.91 -4.41 -16.44
N ASN A 25 -4.09 -5.31 -16.98
CA ASN A 25 -4.54 -6.34 -17.91
C ASN A 25 -5.53 -7.30 -17.23
N GLN A 26 -5.22 -7.75 -16.01
CA GLN A 26 -6.09 -8.60 -15.21
C GLN A 26 -7.42 -7.90 -14.90
N MET A 27 -7.39 -6.60 -14.56
CA MET A 27 -8.60 -5.80 -14.31
C MET A 27 -9.50 -5.74 -15.55
N LYS A 28 -8.94 -5.45 -16.73
CA LYS A 28 -9.70 -5.43 -18.00
C LYS A 28 -10.32 -6.79 -18.32
N GLN A 29 -9.57 -7.88 -18.14
CA GLN A 29 -10.07 -9.23 -18.37
C GLN A 29 -11.19 -9.59 -17.38
N TYR A 30 -11.03 -9.20 -16.11
CA TYR A 30 -12.03 -9.34 -15.07
C TYR A 30 -13.33 -8.62 -15.44
N GLU A 31 -13.26 -7.33 -15.77
CA GLU A 31 -14.41 -6.51 -16.15
C GLU A 31 -15.16 -7.08 -17.35
N LYS A 32 -14.43 -7.51 -18.38
CA LYS A 32 -15.00 -8.16 -19.56
C LYS A 32 -15.74 -9.45 -19.19
N GLN A 33 -15.11 -10.31 -18.38
CA GLN A 33 -15.73 -11.56 -17.94
C GLN A 33 -16.99 -11.29 -17.10
N GLN A 34 -16.95 -10.32 -16.19
CA GLN A 34 -18.12 -9.95 -15.39
C GLN A 34 -19.25 -9.36 -16.23
N ALA A 35 -18.93 -8.56 -17.27
CA ALA A 35 -19.92 -8.03 -18.20
C ALA A 35 -20.60 -9.15 -19.01
N ASP A 36 -19.85 -10.13 -19.48
CA ASP A 36 -20.40 -11.28 -20.22
C ASP A 36 -21.24 -12.18 -19.32
N ILE A 37 -20.79 -12.44 -18.09
CA ILE A 37 -21.58 -13.15 -17.07
C ILE A 37 -22.89 -12.41 -16.80
N LYS A 38 -22.86 -11.08 -16.68
CA LYS A 38 -24.04 -10.26 -16.45
C LYS A 38 -25.04 -10.40 -17.60
N LYS A 39 -24.58 -10.32 -18.86
CA LYS A 39 -25.42 -10.51 -20.05
C LYS A 39 -26.04 -11.91 -20.10
N ILE A 40 -25.27 -12.96 -19.81
CA ILE A 40 -25.77 -14.34 -19.78
C ILE A 40 -26.84 -14.49 -18.70
N LYS A 41 -26.61 -13.97 -17.50
CA LYS A 41 -27.60 -14.00 -16.41
C LYS A 41 -28.88 -13.28 -16.76
N GLN A 42 -28.78 -12.09 -17.39
CA GLN A 42 -29.95 -11.34 -17.86
C GLN A 42 -30.74 -12.12 -18.91
N PHE A 43 -30.06 -12.75 -19.87
CA PHE A 43 -30.72 -13.57 -20.89
C PHE A 43 -31.47 -14.76 -20.25
N ILE A 44 -30.85 -15.45 -19.30
CA ILE A 44 -31.48 -16.56 -18.57
C ILE A 44 -32.71 -16.09 -17.80
N ALA A 45 -32.62 -14.93 -17.12
CA ALA A 45 -33.75 -14.35 -16.39
C ALA A 45 -34.90 -13.90 -17.31
N SER A 46 -34.58 -13.45 -18.52
CA SER A 46 -35.57 -13.02 -19.52
C SER A 46 -36.28 -14.16 -20.25
N ALA A 47 -35.78 -15.40 -20.11
CA ALA A 47 -36.39 -16.55 -20.76
C ALA A 47 -37.70 -16.94 -20.07
N GLY A 48 -38.80 -16.45 -20.61
CA GLY A 48 -40.16 -16.82 -20.21
C GLY A 48 -40.53 -18.27 -20.61
N THR A 49 -41.80 -18.51 -20.95
CA THR A 49 -42.33 -19.86 -21.21
C THR A 49 -42.06 -20.39 -22.63
N TYR A 50 -41.58 -19.55 -23.55
CA TYR A 50 -41.32 -19.93 -24.94
C TYR A 50 -40.26 -21.05 -25.03
N ALA A 51 -40.67 -22.22 -25.50
CA ALA A 51 -39.84 -23.44 -25.53
C ALA A 51 -38.45 -23.26 -26.18
N ASN A 52 -38.37 -22.47 -27.26
CA ASN A 52 -37.09 -22.18 -27.93
C ASN A 52 -36.16 -21.30 -27.08
N LEU A 53 -36.70 -20.27 -26.40
CA LEU A 53 -35.91 -19.43 -25.49
C LEU A 53 -35.45 -20.22 -24.25
N VAL A 54 -36.32 -21.07 -23.69
CA VAL A 54 -35.99 -21.92 -22.54
C VAL A 54 -34.85 -22.89 -22.88
N LYS A 55 -34.85 -23.50 -24.07
CA LYS A 55 -33.75 -24.36 -24.54
C LYS A 55 -32.43 -23.58 -24.64
N GLN A 56 -32.46 -22.36 -25.19
CA GLN A 56 -31.28 -21.50 -25.28
C GLN A 56 -30.77 -21.07 -23.90
N ALA A 57 -31.67 -20.71 -22.98
CA ALA A 57 -31.32 -20.34 -21.60
C ALA A 57 -30.65 -21.50 -20.85
N LYS A 58 -31.16 -22.73 -20.98
CA LYS A 58 -30.50 -23.93 -20.40
C LYS A 58 -29.10 -24.16 -20.94
N SER A 59 -28.88 -23.95 -22.24
CA SER A 59 -27.54 -24.04 -22.84
C SER A 59 -26.60 -22.96 -22.27
N LYS A 60 -27.06 -21.71 -22.19
CA LYS A 60 -26.31 -20.58 -21.60
C LYS A 60 -26.01 -20.79 -20.11
N GLN A 61 -26.93 -21.39 -19.36
CA GLN A 61 -26.73 -21.76 -17.96
C GLN A 61 -25.60 -22.79 -17.82
N LYS A 62 -25.59 -23.83 -18.66
CA LYS A 62 -24.51 -24.83 -18.68
C LYS A 62 -23.15 -24.22 -19.00
N ILE A 63 -23.09 -23.24 -19.89
CA ILE A 63 -21.86 -22.49 -20.20
C ILE A 63 -21.40 -21.71 -18.96
N LEU A 64 -22.32 -21.01 -18.28
CA LEU A 64 -22.00 -20.27 -17.06
C LEU A 64 -21.49 -21.18 -15.93
N ASP A 65 -22.09 -22.35 -15.76
CA ASP A 65 -21.68 -23.31 -14.74
C ASP A 65 -20.31 -23.90 -15.04
N LYS A 66 -20.02 -24.17 -16.33
CA LYS A 66 -18.68 -24.58 -16.76
C LYS A 66 -17.64 -23.48 -16.50
N MET A 67 -17.95 -22.22 -16.84
CA MET A 67 -17.06 -21.08 -16.57
C MET A 67 -16.73 -20.92 -15.08
N LYS A 68 -17.71 -21.17 -14.20
CA LYS A 68 -17.46 -21.17 -12.74
C LYS A 68 -16.59 -22.34 -12.29
N ALA A 69 -16.78 -23.52 -12.88
CA ALA A 69 -16.00 -24.71 -12.56
C ALA A 69 -14.53 -24.57 -12.99
N ASP A 70 -14.28 -23.95 -14.15
CA ASP A 70 -12.94 -23.70 -14.70
C ASP A 70 -12.16 -22.60 -13.93
N GLY A 71 -12.86 -21.83 -13.08
CA GLY A 71 -12.30 -20.73 -12.29
C GLY A 71 -12.51 -19.37 -12.95
N LEU A 72 -13.11 -18.44 -12.21
CA LEU A 72 -13.28 -17.06 -12.68
C LEU A 72 -11.98 -16.28 -12.49
N ILE A 73 -11.80 -15.26 -13.32
CA ILE A 73 -10.71 -14.30 -13.16
C ILE A 73 -10.95 -13.59 -11.82
N GLU A 74 -9.92 -13.53 -11.00
CA GLU A 74 -9.97 -12.81 -9.73
C GLU A 74 -9.76 -11.32 -9.97
N LYS A 75 -10.47 -10.48 -9.22
CA LYS A 75 -10.22 -9.03 -9.22
C LYS A 75 -8.80 -8.79 -8.66
N PRO A 76 -7.97 -7.95 -9.30
CA PRO A 76 -6.69 -7.55 -8.71
C PRO A 76 -6.88 -6.99 -7.30
N GLU A 77 -5.99 -7.36 -6.38
CA GLU A 77 -6.02 -6.85 -5.01
C GLU A 77 -5.58 -5.38 -5.00
N GLU A 78 -6.40 -4.52 -4.39
CA GLU A 78 -6.02 -3.13 -4.16
C GLU A 78 -5.09 -3.05 -2.94
N PRO A 79 -4.01 -2.24 -3.00
CA PRO A 79 -3.13 -2.08 -1.86
C PRO A 79 -3.89 -1.47 -0.68
N PRO A 80 -3.60 -1.90 0.56
CA PRO A 80 -4.25 -1.33 1.73
C PRO A 80 -3.92 0.16 1.85
N THR A 81 -4.93 1.00 1.94
CA THR A 81 -4.75 2.42 2.23
C THR A 81 -4.53 2.59 3.73
N PHE A 82 -3.37 3.09 4.12
CA PHE A 82 -3.11 3.49 5.50
C PHE A 82 -3.49 4.95 5.69
N LYS A 83 -4.44 5.22 6.59
CA LYS A 83 -4.77 6.58 7.02
C LYS A 83 -4.22 6.79 8.42
N PHE A 84 -3.41 7.81 8.58
CA PHE A 84 -2.79 8.15 9.85
C PHE A 84 -2.92 9.65 10.08
N ASN A 85 -3.45 10.01 11.24
CA ASN A 85 -3.64 11.39 11.66
C ASN A 85 -3.06 11.54 13.07
N PHE A 86 -2.41 12.67 13.32
CA PHE A 86 -2.05 13.07 14.67
C PHE A 86 -3.21 13.86 15.30
N PRO A 87 -3.45 13.73 16.62
CA PRO A 87 -4.39 14.61 17.31
C PRO A 87 -3.88 16.06 17.26
N GLU A 88 -4.80 17.02 17.29
CA GLU A 88 -4.45 18.42 17.50
C GLU A 88 -3.86 18.61 18.91
N CYS A 89 -2.80 19.40 19.01
CA CYS A 89 -2.10 19.70 20.26
C CYS A 89 -2.22 21.21 20.55
N GLU A 90 -2.35 21.57 21.82
CA GLU A 90 -2.36 22.98 22.23
C GLU A 90 -1.00 23.64 21.97
N ARG A 91 -1.02 24.94 21.62
CA ARG A 91 0.23 25.67 21.37
C ARG A 91 0.98 25.94 22.67
N LEU A 92 2.22 25.45 22.73
CA LEU A 92 3.19 25.77 23.78
C LEU A 92 3.91 27.09 23.45
N PRO A 93 4.30 27.87 24.48
CA PRO A 93 5.13 29.05 24.29
C PRO A 93 6.53 28.68 23.79
N SER A 94 7.13 29.55 22.97
CA SER A 94 8.49 29.41 22.47
C SER A 94 9.53 29.86 23.52
N PRO A 95 10.72 29.22 23.61
CA PRO A 95 11.11 28.00 22.90
C PRO A 95 10.60 26.73 23.59
N VAL A 96 10.20 25.73 22.79
CA VAL A 96 9.73 24.42 23.31
C VAL A 96 10.88 23.61 23.88
N LEU A 97 12.04 23.65 23.22
CA LEU A 97 13.30 23.07 23.68
C LEU A 97 14.42 24.06 23.45
N ALA A 98 15.29 24.26 24.44
CA ALA A 98 16.51 25.03 24.30
C ALA A 98 17.68 24.22 24.89
N LEU A 99 18.68 23.93 24.05
CA LEU A 99 19.95 23.36 24.45
C LEU A 99 20.98 24.49 24.51
N ASN A 100 21.65 24.64 25.65
CA ASN A 100 22.71 25.61 25.85
C ASN A 100 23.97 24.91 26.34
N ASP A 101 25.07 25.08 25.60
CA ASP A 101 26.39 24.51 25.87
C ASP A 101 26.41 23.01 26.21
N VAL A 102 25.50 22.25 25.60
CA VAL A 102 25.35 20.82 25.89
C VAL A 102 26.57 20.05 25.35
N GLY A 103 27.09 19.14 26.16
CA GLY A 103 28.13 18.20 25.78
C GLY A 103 27.88 16.84 26.41
N PHE A 104 28.29 15.78 25.72
CA PHE A 104 28.08 14.42 26.21
C PHE A 104 29.24 13.50 25.82
N ALA A 105 29.66 12.66 26.77
CA ALA A 105 30.65 11.61 26.59
C ALA A 105 30.22 10.37 27.39
N TYR A 106 30.21 9.19 26.77
CA TYR A 106 29.86 7.96 27.49
C TYR A 106 30.89 7.58 28.57
N SER A 107 32.16 7.92 28.38
CA SER A 107 33.22 7.67 29.37
C SER A 107 33.13 8.60 30.59
N GLY A 108 32.30 9.65 30.53
CA GLY A 108 32.29 10.74 31.50
C GLY A 108 33.47 11.71 31.33
N GLU A 109 34.45 11.40 30.47
CA GLU A 109 35.58 12.26 30.20
C GLU A 109 35.34 13.10 28.94
N MET A 110 35.39 14.43 29.09
CA MET A 110 35.12 15.34 27.96
C MET A 110 36.14 15.23 26.81
N LYS A 111 37.30 14.58 27.01
CA LYS A 111 38.23 14.28 25.92
C LYS A 111 37.61 13.37 24.86
N ASP A 112 36.69 12.49 25.27
CA ASP A 112 35.99 11.50 24.42
C ASP A 112 34.56 11.94 24.07
N ALA A 113 34.26 13.24 24.17
CA ALA A 113 32.90 13.73 23.95
C ALA A 113 32.44 13.50 22.51
N LEU A 114 31.21 13.01 22.36
CA LEU A 114 30.52 12.87 21.08
C LEU A 114 30.19 14.25 20.49
N TYR A 115 29.83 15.19 21.35
CA TYR A 115 29.60 16.58 20.99
C TYR A 115 29.90 17.49 22.19
N LYS A 116 30.24 18.74 21.88
CA LYS A 116 30.55 19.80 22.85
C LYS A 116 29.91 21.10 22.38
N LYS A 117 29.41 21.90 23.33
CA LYS A 117 28.86 23.23 23.09
C LYS A 117 27.73 23.23 22.06
N VAL A 118 26.85 22.23 22.13
CA VAL A 118 25.65 22.18 21.30
C VAL A 118 24.68 23.23 21.81
N ASN A 119 24.37 24.20 20.94
CA ASN A 119 23.44 25.29 21.19
C ASN A 119 22.34 25.24 20.12
N CYS A 120 21.10 24.95 20.51
CA CYS A 120 19.96 24.95 19.58
C CYS A 120 18.63 25.27 20.29
N GLY A 121 17.70 25.85 19.55
CA GLY A 121 16.32 26.04 19.96
C GLY A 121 15.38 25.30 19.00
N VAL A 122 14.29 24.73 19.54
CA VAL A 122 13.23 24.07 18.76
C VAL A 122 11.89 24.66 19.20
N ASP A 123 11.09 25.05 18.22
CA ASP A 123 9.73 25.56 18.39
C ASP A 123 8.69 24.56 17.86
N MET A 124 7.40 24.76 18.17
CA MET A 124 6.33 23.88 17.69
C MET A 124 6.22 23.78 16.16
N ASP A 125 6.59 24.86 15.46
CA ASP A 125 6.52 24.91 13.99
C ASP A 125 7.87 24.51 13.34
N SER A 126 8.84 24.01 14.13
CA SER A 126 10.17 23.62 13.64
C SER A 126 10.17 22.22 13.01
N CYS A 127 10.70 22.09 11.79
CA CYS A 127 11.08 20.80 11.20
C CYS A 127 12.60 20.61 11.27
N VAL A 128 13.07 19.78 12.20
CA VAL A 128 14.51 19.56 12.45
C VAL A 128 14.93 18.19 11.95
N ALA A 129 15.98 18.13 11.14
CA ALA A 129 16.60 16.89 10.70
C ALA A 129 17.98 16.73 11.34
N LEU A 130 18.19 15.61 12.05
CA LEU A 130 19.48 15.28 12.64
C LEU A 130 20.25 14.33 11.71
N VAL A 131 21.28 14.86 11.05
CA VAL A 131 22.07 14.15 10.05
C VAL A 131 23.53 14.04 10.46
N GLY A 132 24.17 12.93 10.09
CA GLY A 132 25.57 12.67 10.41
C GLY A 132 25.94 11.19 10.26
N PRO A 133 27.23 10.85 10.25
CA PRO A 133 27.68 9.47 10.12
C PRO A 133 27.25 8.58 11.29
N ASN A 134 27.41 7.26 11.14
CA ASN A 134 27.17 6.32 12.24
C ASN A 134 28.13 6.62 13.40
N GLY A 135 27.62 6.57 14.63
CA GLY A 135 28.40 6.91 15.82
C GLY A 135 28.49 8.41 16.12
N ALA A 136 27.93 9.31 15.30
CA ALA A 136 27.92 10.76 15.56
C ALA A 136 27.03 11.21 16.75
N GLY A 137 26.50 10.28 17.55
CA GLY A 137 25.66 10.61 18.71
C GLY A 137 24.22 11.04 18.40
N LYS A 138 23.68 10.73 17.21
CA LYS A 138 22.32 11.13 16.82
C LYS A 138 21.23 10.59 17.76
N SER A 139 21.24 9.27 18.00
CA SER A 139 20.35 8.62 18.97
C SER A 139 20.68 8.95 20.42
N THR A 140 21.85 9.53 20.67
CA THR A 140 22.24 10.02 21.99
C THR A 140 21.72 11.44 22.24
N LEU A 141 21.35 12.17 21.19
CA LEU A 141 20.79 13.52 21.28
C LEU A 141 19.24 13.52 21.31
N LEU A 142 18.59 12.48 20.76
CA LEU A 142 17.13 12.25 20.78
C LEU A 142 16.73 11.44 22.01
#